data_AF-A0A926A3B2-F1
#
_entry.id   AF-A0A926A3B2-F1
#
_cell.length_a   1.000
_cell.length_b   1.000
_cell.length_c   1.000
_cell.angle_alpha   90.00
_cell.angle_beta   90.00
_cell.angle_gamma   90.00
#
_symmetry.space_group_name_H-M   'P 1'
#
loop_
_entity.id
_entity.type
_entity.pdbx_description
1 polymer ?
#
loop_
_entity_poly.entity_id
_entity_poly.type
_entity_poly.pdbx_seq_one_letter_code
_entity_poly.pdbx_strand_id
1 'polypeptide(L)'
;GGPGGGGLMGGGRGPGFLGDIGVGHGFGRGPFGNTGVDSTCVFSAATGDVTCAPVTRNGLTATRVASYKTAAGVAQAKPDSTTNSARVRTSVTGTRTRRDSATAVVSHTSDRTVTGLAVGSTSRTVNGTSSGQENTTGTATSGVFTSVRVAGDTVKALVIPLQDGRPTYPTSGSVTRHSKVTVTIAGGTPEVSERREVITYNLSASATLVIVENGVTKNCTIALPRRRPSCQ
;
A
#
# COMPACT_ATOMS: atom_id res chain seq x y z
N GLY A 1 13.20 9.47 11.02
CA GLY A 1 11.89 8.90 10.64
C GLY A 1 11.27 9.77 9.56
N GLY A 2 11.08 9.21 8.35
CA GLY A 2 10.59 9.95 7.19
C GLY A 2 9.06 10.14 7.20
N PRO A 3 8.54 11.29 6.76
CA PRO A 3 7.12 11.61 6.83
C PRO A 3 6.35 11.05 5.62
N GLY A 4 5.18 10.47 5.88
CA GLY A 4 4.06 10.53 4.94
C GLY A 4 3.97 9.42 3.90
N GLY A 5 3.51 8.25 4.34
CA GLY A 5 2.87 7.27 3.45
C GLY A 5 1.99 6.33 4.26
N GLY A 6 0.90 6.88 4.82
CA GLY A 6 -0.09 6.13 5.60
C GLY A 6 -1.00 5.23 4.76
N GLY A 7 -0.89 5.29 3.43
CA GLY A 7 -1.39 4.25 2.53
C GLY A 7 -0.29 3.24 2.22
N LEU A 8 -0.52 2.32 1.28
CA LEU A 8 0.47 1.36 0.73
C LEU A 8 1.77 2.00 0.16
N MET A 9 2.01 3.28 0.41
CA MET A 9 3.03 4.15 -0.17
C MET A 9 4.12 4.58 0.83
N GLY A 10 4.15 4.03 2.06
CA GLY A 10 5.15 4.43 3.07
C GLY A 10 5.55 3.34 4.06
N GLY A 11 5.61 2.07 3.63
CA GLY A 11 6.15 1.00 4.47
C GLY A 11 5.34 0.69 5.75
N GLY A 12 4.18 1.31 5.97
CA GLY A 12 3.27 0.99 7.09
C GLY A 12 2.16 0.02 6.66
N ARG A 13 1.92 -1.06 7.40
CA ARG A 13 0.80 -1.96 7.11
C ARG A 13 -0.42 -1.11 7.48
N GLY A 14 -1.18 -0.66 6.48
CA GLY A 14 -2.42 0.06 6.77
C GLY A 14 -3.25 -0.77 7.78
N PRO A 15 -3.96 -0.14 8.74
CA PRO A 15 -4.61 -0.87 9.84
C PRO A 15 -5.56 -1.99 9.37
N GLY A 16 -6.11 -1.87 8.15
CA GLY A 16 -6.92 -2.92 7.52
C GLY A 16 -6.19 -4.23 7.20
N PHE A 17 -4.85 -4.24 7.19
CA PHE A 17 -4.02 -5.43 6.94
C PHE A 17 -3.54 -6.12 8.23
N LEU A 18 -3.81 -5.51 9.39
CA LEU A 18 -3.48 -6.02 10.73
C LEU A 18 -4.72 -6.21 11.61
N GLY A 19 -5.92 -6.12 11.02
CA GLY A 19 -7.19 -6.40 11.70
C GLY A 19 -7.82 -5.23 12.45
N ASP A 20 -7.45 -3.97 12.16
CA ASP A 20 -7.87 -2.80 12.94
C ASP A 20 -9.07 -2.01 12.41
N ILE A 21 -9.72 -2.50 11.35
CA ILE A 21 -10.83 -1.76 10.74
C ILE A 21 -12.06 -2.64 10.64
N GLY A 22 -13.19 -2.15 11.15
CA GLY A 22 -14.51 -2.70 10.84
C GLY A 22 -14.75 -2.60 9.34
N VAL A 23 -14.74 -3.74 8.64
CA VAL A 23 -15.02 -3.79 7.21
C VAL A 23 -16.52 -4.08 7.04
N GLY A 24 -17.32 -3.03 6.93
CA GLY A 24 -18.76 -3.14 6.72
C GLY A 24 -19.14 -3.53 5.29
N HIS A 25 -20.41 -3.90 5.08
CA HIS A 25 -20.95 -4.19 3.75
C HIS A 25 -21.07 -2.94 2.86
N GLY A 26 -20.85 -3.12 1.54
CA GLY A 26 -21.05 -2.09 0.53
C GLY A 26 -19.82 -1.24 0.16
N PHE A 27 -19.88 -0.63 -1.03
CA PHE A 27 -18.89 0.30 -1.55
C PHE A 27 -18.76 1.55 -0.65
N GLY A 28 -17.56 2.13 -0.56
CA GLY A 28 -17.29 3.30 0.31
C GLY A 28 -17.14 2.97 1.80
N ARG A 29 -17.43 1.74 2.24
CA ARG A 29 -17.24 1.31 3.64
C ARG A 29 -15.91 0.57 3.84
N GLY A 30 -15.24 0.86 4.95
CA GLY A 30 -13.95 0.28 5.30
C GLY A 30 -12.78 0.81 4.46
N PRO A 31 -11.54 0.34 4.71
CA PRO A 31 -10.30 0.94 4.19
C PRO A 31 -10.06 0.67 2.70
N PHE A 32 -10.89 -0.19 2.10
CA PHE A 32 -10.78 -0.65 0.73
C PHE A 32 -11.89 -0.12 -0.17
N GLY A 33 -12.91 0.54 0.40
CA GLY A 33 -14.05 1.09 -0.32
C GLY A 33 -13.84 2.52 -0.83
N ASN A 34 -12.95 3.30 -0.21
CA ASN A 34 -12.64 4.64 -0.68
C ASN A 34 -11.52 4.60 -1.73
N THR A 35 -11.92 4.85 -2.98
CA THR A 35 -11.04 4.91 -4.14
C THR A 35 -10.58 6.32 -4.45
N GLY A 36 -10.71 7.30 -3.54
CA GLY A 36 -10.17 8.65 -3.64
C GLY A 36 -10.46 9.35 -4.96
N VAL A 37 -11.60 9.02 -5.54
CA VAL A 37 -12.18 9.67 -6.71
C VAL A 37 -13.06 10.79 -6.20
N ASP A 38 -12.90 11.98 -6.75
CA ASP A 38 -13.63 13.18 -6.41
C ASP A 38 -14.21 13.84 -7.67
N SER A 39 -14.71 15.08 -7.55
CA SER A 39 -15.32 15.82 -8.65
C SER A 39 -14.36 16.14 -9.80
N THR A 40 -13.05 15.99 -9.62
CA THR A 40 -12.04 16.25 -10.66
C THR A 40 -11.84 15.08 -11.63
N CYS A 41 -12.47 13.93 -11.36
CA CYS A 41 -12.23 12.73 -12.12
C CYS A 41 -13.20 12.55 -13.29
N VAL A 42 -12.66 12.17 -14.44
CA VAL A 42 -13.38 12.02 -15.70
C VAL A 42 -13.37 10.55 -16.13
N PHE A 43 -14.54 10.01 -16.47
CA PHE A 43 -14.67 8.66 -17.02
C PHE A 43 -14.39 8.66 -18.53
N SER A 44 -13.63 7.66 -18.99
CA SER A 44 -13.42 7.35 -20.40
C SER A 44 -14.05 6.00 -20.73
N ALA A 45 -15.07 6.01 -21.61
CA ALA A 45 -15.69 4.78 -22.09
C ALA A 45 -14.72 3.92 -22.93
N ALA A 46 -13.72 4.55 -23.57
CA ALA A 46 -12.74 3.84 -24.39
C ALA A 46 -11.81 2.94 -23.57
N THR A 47 -11.46 3.34 -22.34
CA THR A 47 -10.58 2.58 -21.45
C THR A 47 -11.33 1.91 -20.30
N GLY A 48 -12.55 2.38 -19.99
CA GLY A 48 -13.30 1.97 -18.80
C GLY A 48 -12.72 2.54 -17.50
N ASP A 49 -11.87 3.56 -17.58
CA ASP A 49 -11.19 4.17 -16.45
C ASP A 49 -11.78 5.52 -16.08
N VAL A 50 -11.65 5.87 -14.80
CA VAL A 50 -11.94 7.16 -14.18
C VAL A 50 -10.61 7.80 -13.80
N THR A 51 -10.21 8.83 -14.53
CA THR A 51 -8.91 9.51 -14.35
C THR A 51 -9.11 10.84 -13.64
N CYS A 52 -8.43 11.03 -12.52
CA CYS A 52 -8.47 12.28 -11.75
C CYS A 52 -7.39 13.26 -12.23
N ALA A 53 -7.69 14.55 -12.10
CA ALA A 53 -6.68 15.58 -12.34
C ALA A 53 -5.47 15.38 -11.40
N PRO A 54 -4.23 15.65 -11.86
CA PRO A 54 -3.07 15.60 -10.98
C PRO A 54 -3.18 16.60 -9.83
N VAL A 55 -2.76 16.18 -8.63
CA VAL A 55 -2.71 17.06 -7.46
C VAL A 55 -1.25 17.28 -7.06
N THR A 56 -0.79 18.53 -7.08
CA THR A 56 0.55 18.89 -6.64
C THR A 56 0.50 19.57 -5.27
N ARG A 57 1.32 19.08 -4.33
CA ARG A 57 1.49 19.69 -3.01
C ARG A 57 2.93 19.51 -2.55
N ASN A 58 3.57 20.60 -2.13
CA ASN A 58 4.94 20.61 -1.61
C ASN A 58 5.96 19.95 -2.58
N GLY A 59 5.84 20.25 -3.88
CA GLY A 59 6.74 19.74 -4.93
C GLY A 59 6.53 18.28 -5.34
N LEU A 60 5.53 17.59 -4.76
CA LEU A 60 5.12 16.25 -5.15
C LEU A 60 3.79 16.31 -5.90
N THR A 61 3.74 15.63 -7.05
CA THR A 61 2.57 15.49 -7.91
C THR A 61 2.05 14.07 -7.81
N ALA A 62 0.79 13.92 -7.40
CA ALA A 62 0.09 12.64 -7.39
C ALA A 62 -0.86 12.54 -8.57
N THR A 63 -0.85 11.42 -9.28
CA THR A 63 -1.88 11.07 -10.27
C THR A 63 -2.65 9.85 -9.82
N ARG A 64 -3.92 9.77 -10.20
CA ARG A 64 -4.81 8.68 -9.79
C ARG A 64 -5.72 8.26 -10.92
N VAL A 65 -5.78 6.97 -11.16
CA VAL A 65 -6.70 6.33 -12.11
C VAL A 65 -7.43 5.22 -11.39
N ALA A 66 -8.75 5.20 -11.47
CA ALA A 66 -9.58 4.13 -10.95
C ALA A 66 -10.32 3.41 -12.08
N SER A 67 -10.70 2.16 -11.89
CA SER A 67 -11.73 1.51 -12.70
C SER A 67 -12.68 0.75 -11.80
N TYR A 68 -13.96 0.79 -12.16
CA TYR A 68 -15.05 0.13 -11.45
C TYR A 68 -15.73 -0.82 -12.39
N LYS A 69 -16.01 -2.04 -11.93
CA LYS A 69 -16.76 -3.00 -12.71
C LYS A 69 -17.83 -3.70 -11.89
N THR A 70 -18.95 -3.97 -12.54
CA THR A 70 -19.98 -4.87 -12.02
C THR A 70 -19.46 -6.31 -11.94
N ALA A 71 -20.23 -7.22 -11.35
CA ALA A 71 -19.91 -8.65 -11.35
C ALA A 71 -19.80 -9.24 -12.77
N ALA A 72 -20.56 -8.71 -13.72
CA ALA A 72 -20.50 -9.07 -15.14
C ALA A 72 -19.31 -8.44 -15.90
N GLY A 73 -18.47 -7.65 -15.23
CA GLY A 73 -17.30 -7.01 -15.85
C GLY A 73 -17.60 -5.70 -16.60
N VAL A 74 -18.82 -5.19 -16.53
CA VAL A 74 -19.22 -3.93 -17.18
C VAL A 74 -18.58 -2.76 -16.45
N ALA A 75 -17.85 -1.90 -17.19
CA ALA A 75 -17.21 -0.72 -16.64
C ALA A 75 -18.24 0.33 -16.18
N GLN A 76 -17.96 1.01 -15.08
CA GLN A 76 -18.84 2.03 -14.51
C GLN A 76 -18.11 3.37 -14.38
N ALA A 77 -18.80 4.45 -14.76
CA ALA A 77 -18.30 5.82 -14.62
C ALA A 77 -18.20 6.26 -13.16
N LYS A 78 -19.08 5.72 -12.32
CA LYS A 78 -19.10 5.93 -10.88
C LYS A 78 -19.46 4.62 -10.19
N PRO A 79 -18.96 4.39 -8.98
CA PRO A 79 -19.35 3.23 -8.20
C PRO A 79 -20.79 3.35 -7.71
N ASP A 80 -21.50 2.22 -7.66
CA ASP A 80 -22.86 2.08 -7.15
C ASP A 80 -23.03 0.74 -6.38
N SER A 81 -24.27 0.37 -6.05
CA SER A 81 -24.58 -0.87 -5.33
C SER A 81 -24.24 -2.15 -6.11
N THR A 82 -24.05 -2.06 -7.44
CA THR A 82 -23.73 -3.18 -8.33
C THR A 82 -22.22 -3.34 -8.57
N THR A 83 -21.42 -2.36 -8.15
CA THR A 83 -19.96 -2.41 -8.26
C THR A 83 -19.42 -3.60 -7.48
N ASN A 84 -18.78 -4.54 -8.18
CA ASN A 84 -18.17 -5.72 -7.59
C ASN A 84 -16.66 -5.58 -7.43
N SER A 85 -16.01 -4.84 -8.32
CA SER A 85 -14.57 -4.64 -8.28
C SER A 85 -14.18 -3.19 -8.49
N ALA A 86 -13.11 -2.78 -7.81
CA ALA A 86 -12.49 -1.49 -7.99
C ALA A 86 -10.97 -1.67 -8.07
N ARG A 87 -10.35 -1.14 -9.12
CA ARG A 87 -8.90 -1.03 -9.26
C ARG A 87 -8.49 0.43 -9.10
N VAL A 88 -7.41 0.69 -8.39
CA VAL A 88 -6.83 2.01 -8.22
C VAL A 88 -5.36 1.93 -8.55
N ARG A 89 -4.93 2.77 -9.48
CA ARG A 89 -3.54 3.05 -9.81
C ARG A 89 -3.20 4.44 -9.33
N THR A 90 -2.05 4.60 -8.70
CA THR A 90 -1.59 5.90 -8.22
C THR A 90 -0.11 6.03 -8.49
N SER A 91 0.32 7.17 -9.01
CA SER A 91 1.72 7.55 -9.04
C SER A 91 1.95 8.80 -8.21
N VAL A 92 3.14 8.91 -7.61
CA VAL A 92 3.60 10.12 -6.93
C VAL A 92 5.02 10.38 -7.39
N THR A 93 5.24 11.53 -8.01
CA THR A 93 6.56 11.95 -8.49
C THR A 93 6.85 13.38 -8.10
N GLY A 94 8.13 13.72 -7.98
CA GLY A 94 8.56 15.11 -7.82
C GLY A 94 9.69 15.26 -6.83
N THR A 95 9.97 16.51 -6.47
CA THR A 95 11.09 16.87 -5.62
C THR A 95 10.57 17.66 -4.44
N ARG A 96 10.93 17.23 -3.23
CA ARG A 96 10.55 17.90 -1.99
C ARG A 96 11.80 18.26 -1.20
N THR A 97 11.95 19.55 -0.91
CA THR A 97 12.91 20.02 0.09
C THR A 97 12.24 20.06 1.46
N ARG A 98 12.93 19.50 2.45
CA ARG A 98 12.51 19.44 3.85
C ARG A 98 13.04 20.66 4.61
N ARG A 99 12.57 20.87 5.84
CA ARG A 99 12.99 22.02 6.68
C ARG A 99 14.46 21.95 7.10
N ASP A 100 15.06 20.78 7.09
CA ASP A 100 16.49 20.53 7.32
C ASP A 100 17.34 20.72 6.05
N SER A 101 16.78 21.37 5.02
CA SER A 101 17.39 21.58 3.70
C SER A 101 17.70 20.31 2.90
N ALA A 102 17.39 19.12 3.42
CA ALA A 102 17.51 17.89 2.67
C ALA A 102 16.48 17.87 1.52
N THR A 103 16.93 17.47 0.34
CA THR A 103 16.09 17.40 -0.86
C THR A 103 15.89 15.96 -1.26
N ALA A 104 14.62 15.55 -1.40
CA ALA A 104 14.22 14.21 -1.78
C ALA A 104 13.53 14.22 -3.15
N VAL A 105 14.06 13.46 -4.10
CA VAL A 105 13.40 13.13 -5.37
C VAL A 105 12.64 11.82 -5.17
N VAL A 106 11.34 11.86 -5.41
CA VAL A 106 10.40 10.77 -5.14
C VAL A 106 9.84 10.27 -6.47
N SER A 107 9.81 8.95 -6.66
CA SER A 107 9.11 8.29 -7.76
C SER A 107 8.48 7.01 -7.26
N HIS A 108 7.15 6.99 -7.12
CA HIS A 108 6.41 5.86 -6.57
C HIS A 108 5.19 5.54 -7.44
N THR A 109 4.86 4.27 -7.53
CA THR A 109 3.64 3.77 -8.17
C THR A 109 2.98 2.70 -7.31
N SER A 110 1.67 2.60 -7.41
CA SER A 110 0.90 1.49 -6.85
C SER A 110 -0.26 1.13 -7.75
N ASP A 111 -0.65 -0.13 -7.68
CA ASP A 111 -1.81 -0.70 -8.32
C ASP A 111 -2.49 -1.64 -7.34
N ARG A 112 -3.76 -1.41 -7.06
CA ARG A 112 -4.54 -2.25 -6.14
C ARG A 112 -5.89 -2.53 -6.72
N THR A 113 -6.27 -3.80 -6.76
CA THR A 113 -7.61 -4.26 -7.09
C THR A 113 -8.27 -4.88 -5.88
N VAL A 114 -9.53 -4.51 -5.65
CA VAL A 114 -10.40 -5.09 -4.64
C VAL A 114 -11.61 -5.68 -5.35
N THR A 115 -11.96 -6.92 -5.03
CA THR A 115 -13.19 -7.59 -5.50
C THR A 115 -14.08 -7.97 -4.32
N GLY A 116 -15.35 -8.31 -4.58
CA GLY A 116 -16.34 -8.57 -3.53
C GLY A 116 -16.90 -7.29 -2.91
N LEU A 117 -17.02 -6.22 -3.71
CA LEU A 117 -17.59 -4.94 -3.29
C LEU A 117 -19.13 -4.89 -3.39
N ALA A 118 -19.71 -5.82 -4.16
CA ALA A 118 -21.15 -5.85 -4.38
C ALA A 118 -21.90 -6.19 -3.09
N VAL A 119 -23.11 -5.67 -2.96
CA VAL A 119 -24.01 -6.00 -1.84
C VAL A 119 -24.21 -7.52 -1.78
N GLY A 120 -24.21 -8.07 -0.57
CA GLY A 120 -24.32 -9.52 -0.34
C GLY A 120 -23.00 -10.29 -0.39
N SER A 121 -21.88 -9.65 -0.74
CA SER A 121 -20.56 -10.29 -0.61
C SER A 121 -20.27 -10.65 0.85
N THR A 122 -19.68 -11.82 1.07
CA THR A 122 -19.27 -12.33 2.39
C THR A 122 -17.79 -12.10 2.67
N SER A 123 -17.02 -11.71 1.66
CA SER A 123 -15.59 -11.41 1.77
C SER A 123 -15.17 -10.42 0.69
N ARG A 124 -14.00 -9.81 0.90
CA ARG A 124 -13.29 -9.03 -0.11
C ARG A 124 -11.97 -9.69 -0.42
N THR A 125 -11.56 -9.66 -1.68
CA THR A 125 -10.23 -10.11 -2.09
C THR A 125 -9.42 -8.93 -2.57
N VAL A 126 -8.22 -8.75 -2.01
CA VAL A 126 -7.29 -7.69 -2.37
C VAL A 126 -6.10 -8.28 -3.12
N ASN A 127 -5.79 -7.68 -4.26
CA ASN A 127 -4.54 -7.87 -4.97
C ASN A 127 -3.90 -6.51 -5.18
N GLY A 128 -2.58 -6.45 -5.17
CA GLY A 128 -1.91 -5.21 -5.54
C GLY A 128 -0.41 -5.30 -5.49
N THR A 129 0.22 -4.31 -6.11
CA THR A 129 1.65 -4.10 -6.13
C THR A 129 1.94 -2.64 -5.89
N SER A 130 3.09 -2.33 -5.30
CA SER A 130 3.66 -1.01 -5.31
C SER A 130 5.16 -1.10 -5.50
N SER A 131 5.72 -0.04 -6.07
CA SER A 131 7.16 0.14 -6.19
C SER A 131 7.47 1.62 -6.02
N GLY A 132 8.64 1.93 -5.49
CA GLY A 132 9.11 3.30 -5.53
C GLY A 132 10.54 3.47 -5.06
N GLN A 133 11.06 4.63 -5.44
CA GLN A 133 12.40 5.07 -5.14
C GLN A 133 12.35 6.50 -4.61
N GLU A 134 13.09 6.73 -3.53
CA GLU A 134 13.35 8.05 -2.97
C GLU A 134 14.86 8.27 -2.93
N ASN A 135 15.33 9.29 -3.62
CA ASN A 135 16.73 9.72 -3.62
C ASN A 135 16.82 11.03 -2.82
N THR A 136 17.41 10.97 -1.63
CA THR A 136 17.60 12.12 -0.75
C THR A 136 19.06 12.56 -0.76
N THR A 137 19.30 13.86 -0.85
CA THR A 137 20.59 14.49 -0.56
C THR A 137 20.44 15.49 0.58
N GLY A 138 21.46 15.65 1.40
CA GLY A 138 21.43 16.60 2.51
C GLY A 138 22.75 16.66 3.26
N THR A 139 22.75 17.37 4.39
CA THR A 139 23.91 17.50 5.26
C THR A 139 23.55 16.96 6.64
N ALA A 140 24.42 16.12 7.20
CA ALA A 140 24.38 15.64 8.57
C ALA A 140 25.65 16.10 9.31
N THR A 141 25.72 15.88 10.62
CA THR A 141 26.94 16.16 11.41
C THR A 141 28.17 15.42 10.87
N SER A 142 27.97 14.25 10.25
CA SER A 142 29.01 13.44 9.60
C SER A 142 29.42 13.93 8.20
N GLY A 143 28.76 14.94 7.65
CA GLY A 143 29.02 15.50 6.32
C GLY A 143 27.82 15.45 5.37
N VAL A 144 28.07 15.75 4.11
CA VAL A 144 27.06 15.62 3.05
C VAL A 144 26.74 14.15 2.85
N PHE A 145 25.46 13.81 2.78
CA PHE A 145 25.01 12.44 2.54
C PHE A 145 24.12 12.34 1.31
N THR A 146 24.13 11.16 0.70
CA THR A 146 23.12 10.69 -0.24
C THR A 146 22.45 9.46 0.34
N SER A 147 21.13 9.34 0.17
CA SER A 147 20.34 8.22 0.65
C SER A 147 19.39 7.78 -0.43
N VAL A 148 19.50 6.53 -0.87
CA VAL A 148 18.59 5.91 -1.83
C VAL A 148 17.73 4.88 -1.10
N ARG A 149 16.43 5.12 -1.05
CA ARG A 149 15.46 4.15 -0.53
C ARG A 149 14.67 3.57 -1.70
N VAL A 150 14.70 2.26 -1.86
CA VAL A 150 13.83 1.50 -2.76
C VAL A 150 12.85 0.71 -1.92
N ALA A 151 11.57 0.73 -2.29
CA ALA A 151 10.54 -0.06 -1.62
C ALA A 151 9.61 -0.72 -2.62
N GLY A 152 9.07 -1.87 -2.26
CA GLY A 152 8.02 -2.54 -3.01
C GLY A 152 7.16 -3.42 -2.12
N ASP A 153 5.85 -3.33 -2.28
CA ASP A 153 4.89 -4.18 -1.58
C ASP A 153 4.10 -5.01 -2.59
N THR A 154 3.73 -6.23 -2.22
CA THR A 154 2.84 -7.10 -3.00
C THR A 154 1.77 -7.67 -2.07
N VAL A 155 0.51 -7.54 -2.47
CA VAL A 155 -0.64 -8.20 -1.85
C VAL A 155 -1.16 -9.22 -2.85
N LYS A 156 -1.19 -10.50 -2.46
CA LYS A 156 -1.63 -11.60 -3.33
C LYS A 156 -2.80 -12.33 -2.71
N ALA A 157 -3.92 -12.32 -3.43
CA ALA A 157 -5.14 -13.05 -3.10
C ALA A 157 -5.55 -12.92 -1.63
N LEU A 158 -5.44 -11.71 -1.08
CA LEU A 158 -5.68 -11.47 0.34
C LEU A 158 -7.18 -11.43 0.61
N VAL A 159 -7.72 -12.47 1.24
CA VAL A 159 -9.15 -12.60 1.52
C VAL A 159 -9.44 -12.07 2.91
N ILE A 160 -10.40 -11.15 3.00
CA ILE A 160 -10.85 -10.52 4.23
C ILE A 160 -12.36 -10.77 4.36
N PRO A 161 -12.81 -11.60 5.31
CA PRO A 161 -14.24 -11.83 5.55
C PRO A 161 -14.94 -10.54 5.94
N LEU A 162 -16.20 -10.38 5.56
CA LEU A 162 -17.05 -9.26 5.96
C LEU A 162 -17.84 -9.64 7.21
N GLN A 163 -17.83 -8.76 8.21
CA GLN A 163 -18.56 -8.94 9.46
C GLN A 163 -19.15 -7.60 9.92
N ASP A 164 -20.43 -7.61 10.26
CA ASP A 164 -21.10 -6.43 10.79
C ASP A 164 -20.72 -6.15 12.24
N GLY A 165 -20.47 -4.88 12.55
CA GLY A 165 -20.25 -4.39 13.91
C GLY A 165 -18.98 -4.89 14.60
N ARG A 166 -18.09 -5.63 13.91
CA ARG A 166 -16.85 -6.16 14.49
C ARG A 166 -15.64 -6.04 13.54
N PRO A 167 -14.42 -5.84 14.06
CA PRO A 167 -13.22 -5.92 13.25
C PRO A 167 -13.03 -7.33 12.68
N THR A 168 -12.58 -7.39 11.43
CA THR A 168 -12.22 -8.61 10.72
C THR A 168 -10.74 -8.56 10.34
N TYR A 169 -10.16 -9.69 9.98
CA TYR A 169 -8.76 -9.83 9.61
C TYR A 169 -8.61 -10.74 8.39
N PRO A 170 -7.49 -10.65 7.64
CA PRO A 170 -7.29 -11.54 6.52
C PRO A 170 -7.22 -13.00 6.97
N THR A 171 -7.91 -13.88 6.24
CA THR A 171 -7.93 -15.33 6.55
C THR A 171 -7.10 -16.14 5.55
N SER A 172 -6.89 -15.64 4.33
CA SER A 172 -6.01 -16.27 3.36
C SER A 172 -5.28 -15.25 2.49
N GLY A 173 -4.25 -15.72 1.78
CA GLY A 173 -3.40 -14.91 0.91
C GLY A 173 -2.13 -14.41 1.60
N SER A 174 -1.43 -13.48 0.97
CA SER A 174 -0.16 -12.99 1.50
C SER A 174 0.08 -11.51 1.26
N VAL A 175 0.91 -10.93 2.13
CA VAL A 175 1.41 -9.57 2.04
C VAL A 175 2.93 -9.62 2.15
N THR A 176 3.60 -9.31 1.05
CA THR A 176 5.04 -9.11 0.99
C THR A 176 5.36 -7.62 1.03
N ARG A 177 6.40 -7.26 1.77
CA ARG A 177 6.91 -5.90 1.87
C ARG A 177 8.41 -5.95 1.77
N HIS A 178 8.98 -4.99 1.07
CA HIS A 178 10.40 -4.92 0.86
C HIS A 178 10.85 -3.47 0.93
N SER A 179 11.96 -3.24 1.61
CA SER A 179 12.66 -1.97 1.60
C SER A 179 14.15 -2.19 1.64
N LYS A 180 14.86 -1.47 0.79
CA LYS A 180 16.31 -1.36 0.79
C LYS A 180 16.68 0.11 0.89
N VAL A 181 17.60 0.43 1.79
CA VAL A 181 18.14 1.77 1.98
C VAL A 181 19.65 1.69 1.82
N THR A 182 20.19 2.53 0.96
CA THR A 182 21.63 2.74 0.81
C THR A 182 21.93 4.18 1.24
N VAL A 183 22.83 4.37 2.19
CA VAL A 183 23.29 5.68 2.64
C VAL A 183 24.77 5.81 2.35
N THR A 184 25.19 6.94 1.78
CA THR A 184 26.59 7.24 1.51
C THR A 184 26.91 8.61 2.06
N ILE A 185 27.89 8.69 2.95
CA ILE A 185 28.51 9.96 3.36
C ILE A 185 29.59 10.32 2.34
N ALA A 186 29.71 11.59 1.97
CA ALA A 186 30.71 12.06 1.01
C ALA A 186 32.12 11.61 1.41
N GLY A 187 32.83 10.97 0.47
CA GLY A 187 34.16 10.39 0.70
C GLY A 187 34.18 9.05 1.45
N GLY A 188 33.03 8.54 1.90
CA GLY A 188 32.89 7.25 2.57
C GLY A 188 32.36 6.13 1.68
N THR A 189 32.32 4.91 2.23
CA THR A 189 31.70 3.76 1.58
C THR A 189 30.19 3.72 1.81
N PRO A 190 29.38 3.22 0.87
CA PRO A 190 27.95 3.06 1.06
C PRO A 190 27.62 2.04 2.15
N GLU A 191 26.72 2.40 3.06
CA GLU A 191 26.08 1.48 4.00
C GLU A 191 24.73 1.04 3.44
N VAL A 192 24.44 -0.25 3.53
CA VAL A 192 23.21 -0.83 2.99
C VAL A 192 22.44 -1.53 4.11
N SER A 193 21.15 -1.21 4.21
CA SER A 193 20.20 -1.97 5.02
C SER A 193 19.03 -2.43 4.16
N GLU A 194 18.69 -3.70 4.27
CA GLU A 194 17.61 -4.33 3.52
C GLU A 194 16.72 -5.16 4.44
N ARG A 195 15.42 -5.01 4.28
CA ARG A 195 14.40 -5.73 5.04
C ARG A 195 13.27 -6.18 4.13
N ARG A 196 12.95 -7.47 4.18
CA ARG A 196 11.82 -8.10 3.51
C ARG A 196 10.94 -8.78 4.54
N GLU A 197 9.64 -8.53 4.50
CA GLU A 197 8.66 -9.19 5.35
C GLU A 197 7.60 -9.88 4.50
N VAL A 198 7.32 -11.15 4.76
CA VAL A 198 6.24 -11.91 4.11
C VAL A 198 5.29 -12.41 5.19
N ILE A 199 4.07 -11.87 5.21
CA ILE A 199 2.98 -12.48 5.98
C ILE A 199 2.17 -13.39 5.08
N THR A 200 1.90 -14.60 5.55
CA THR A 200 0.99 -15.54 4.89
C THR A 200 -0.14 -15.93 5.84
N TYR A 201 -1.37 -15.80 5.34
CA TYR A 201 -2.58 -16.23 6.01
C TYR A 201 -3.03 -17.57 5.39
N ASN A 202 -3.27 -18.57 6.24
CA ASN A 202 -3.47 -19.96 5.82
C ASN A 202 -4.74 -20.58 6.44
N LEU A 203 -5.80 -19.78 6.61
CA LEU A 203 -7.08 -20.18 7.21
C LEU A 203 -6.95 -20.73 8.64
N SER A 204 -5.87 -20.37 9.36
CA SER A 204 -5.67 -20.75 10.75
C SER A 204 -5.91 -19.58 11.71
N ALA A 205 -5.91 -19.85 13.01
CA ALA A 205 -5.94 -18.82 14.05
C ALA A 205 -4.65 -17.98 14.11
N SER A 206 -3.67 -18.28 13.27
CA SER A 206 -2.40 -17.57 13.18
C SER A 206 -1.99 -17.30 11.73
N ALA A 207 -1.16 -16.28 11.53
CA ALA A 207 -0.45 -16.05 10.28
C ALA A 207 1.04 -16.32 10.48
N THR A 208 1.71 -16.80 9.44
CA THR A 208 3.18 -16.89 9.44
C THR A 208 3.76 -15.56 9.00
N LEU A 209 4.90 -15.17 9.58
CA LEU A 209 5.67 -14.00 9.21
C LEU A 209 7.12 -14.41 9.02
N VAL A 210 7.66 -14.24 7.81
CA VAL A 210 9.08 -14.41 7.54
C VAL A 210 9.70 -13.03 7.38
N ILE A 211 10.71 -12.71 8.17
CA ILE A 211 11.48 -11.47 8.08
C ILE A 211 12.88 -11.84 7.59
N VAL A 212 13.30 -11.29 6.46
CA VAL A 212 14.71 -11.34 6.03
C VAL A 212 15.28 -9.95 6.18
N GLU A 213 16.29 -9.80 7.03
CA GLU A 213 16.93 -8.53 7.34
C GLU A 213 18.44 -8.68 7.16
N ASN A 214 19.01 -7.96 6.19
CA ASN A 214 20.44 -8.03 5.86
C ASN A 214 20.95 -9.47 5.66
N GLY A 215 20.16 -10.32 5.00
CA GLY A 215 20.48 -11.74 4.77
C GLY A 215 20.11 -12.68 5.91
N VAL A 216 19.77 -12.17 7.10
CA VAL A 216 19.35 -12.99 8.25
C VAL A 216 17.85 -13.24 8.20
N THR A 217 17.45 -14.51 8.25
CA THR A 217 16.03 -14.90 8.25
C THR A 217 15.53 -15.15 9.67
N LYS A 218 14.40 -14.55 10.04
CA LYS A 218 13.64 -14.80 11.26
C LYS A 218 12.26 -15.32 10.90
N ASN A 219 11.86 -16.41 11.54
CA ASN A 219 10.54 -17.00 11.36
C ASN A 219 9.69 -16.65 12.57
N CYS A 220 8.54 -16.04 12.32
CA CYS A 220 7.64 -15.59 13.35
C CYS A 220 6.21 -16.08 13.10
N THR A 221 5.44 -16.12 14.18
CA THR A 221 4.01 -16.39 14.14
C THR A 221 3.24 -15.21 14.71
N ILE A 222 2.12 -14.88 14.08
CA ILE A 222 1.20 -13.82 14.50
C ILE A 222 -0.11 -14.48 14.87
N ALA A 223 -0.48 -14.51 16.15
CA ALA A 223 -1.83 -14.93 16.52
C ALA A 223 -2.85 -13.86 16.12
N LEU A 224 -3.92 -14.29 15.46
CA LEU A 224 -4.99 -13.43 14.96
C LEU A 224 -6.06 -13.27 16.05
N PRO A 225 -6.80 -12.14 16.08
CA PRO A 225 -6.71 -11.01 15.16
C PRO A 225 -5.54 -10.04 15.44
N ARG A 226 -4.97 -10.02 16.66
CA ARG A 226 -4.08 -8.94 17.10
C ARG A 226 -3.05 -9.33 18.15
N ARG A 227 -2.03 -10.12 17.79
CA ARG A 227 -0.85 -10.29 18.67
C ARG A 227 0.42 -9.80 18.01
N ARG A 228 1.37 -9.36 18.84
CA ARG A 228 2.74 -9.07 18.41
C ARG A 228 3.33 -10.36 17.80
N PRO A 229 4.12 -10.26 16.73
CA PRO A 229 4.82 -11.42 16.20
C PRO A 229 5.70 -12.05 17.30
N SER A 230 5.61 -13.37 17.44
CA SER A 230 6.54 -14.16 18.25
C SER A 230 7.56 -14.77 17.29
N CYS A 231 8.82 -14.40 17.42
CA CYS A 231 9.89 -14.82 16.50
C CYS A 231 10.83 -15.82 17.19
N GLN A 232 11.26 -16.82 16.43
CA GLN A 232 12.38 -17.71 16.78
C GLN A 232 13.64 -17.25 16.06
#